data_AF-G3B1F9-F1
#
_entry.id   AF-G3B1F9-F1
#
_cell.length_a   1.000
_cell.length_b   1.000
_cell.length_c   1.000
_cell.angle_alpha   90.00
_cell.angle_beta   90.00
_cell.angle_gamma   90.00
#
_symmetry.space_group_name_H-M   'P 1'
#
loop_
_entity.id
_entity.type
_entity.pdbx_description
1 polymer ?
#
loop_
_entity_poly.entity_id
_entity_poly.type
_entity_poly.pdbx_seq_one_letter_code
_entity_poly.pdbx_strand_id
1 'polypeptide(L)'
;MTSEYKPKEYLPTIDAILGVADLEKVSVKKIRRALQELFAINLDEHKSSINELILERYHNLADERKQQNDKSEKQRREEMIKQDAILALKLSKEMSVPVRNALNRKKPSKVTKTKKSTSSEDKPKRKSVFQREVQLSAPLSEIIGVTSAPRGQVVKLLWQYIKGNKLQDPNSGRTILCDEKLENLFKKKKVDSFAMQKDLVKHMFYDKELAEKKEAAEAAAAAYSSVEPSASPVPSSRSPEEDQFSESSEED
;
A
#
# COMPACT_ATOMS: atom_id res chain seq x y z
N MET A 1 -31.19 -40.82 -43.85
CA MET A 1 -30.99 -41.38 -42.49
C MET A 1 -30.82 -40.21 -41.55
N THR A 2 -31.87 -39.84 -40.83
CA THR A 2 -31.85 -38.76 -39.84
C THR A 2 -31.02 -39.21 -38.65
N SER A 3 -29.84 -38.63 -38.51
CA SER A 3 -28.91 -38.89 -37.42
C SER A 3 -29.56 -38.52 -36.09
N GLU A 4 -29.69 -39.50 -35.20
CA GLU A 4 -30.43 -39.39 -33.95
C GLU A 4 -29.75 -38.38 -32.99
N TYR A 5 -30.42 -37.26 -32.69
CA TYR A 5 -29.92 -36.22 -31.79
C TYR A 5 -30.01 -36.68 -30.32
N LYS A 6 -28.86 -36.90 -29.68
CA LYS A 6 -28.77 -37.35 -28.28
C LYS A 6 -28.03 -36.34 -27.40
N PRO A 7 -28.72 -35.36 -26.78
CA PRO A 7 -28.09 -34.28 -26.04
C PRO A 7 -27.27 -34.76 -24.82
N LYS A 8 -27.69 -35.87 -24.20
CA LYS A 8 -27.04 -36.44 -23.02
C LYS A 8 -25.69 -37.10 -23.33
N GLU A 9 -25.50 -37.56 -24.56
CA GLU A 9 -24.29 -38.26 -24.98
C GLU A 9 -23.13 -37.27 -25.25
N TYR A 10 -23.47 -36.02 -25.58
CA TYR A 10 -22.49 -34.95 -25.79
C TYR A 10 -21.95 -34.34 -24.49
N LEU A 11 -22.69 -34.46 -23.38
CA LEU A 11 -22.30 -33.89 -22.07
C LEU A 11 -20.90 -34.30 -21.60
N PRO A 12 -20.56 -35.61 -21.49
CA PRO A 12 -19.23 -36.01 -21.02
C PRO A 12 -18.11 -35.54 -21.95
N THR A 13 -18.38 -35.49 -23.26
CA THR A 13 -17.41 -34.99 -24.25
C THR A 13 -17.23 -33.47 -24.15
N ILE A 14 -18.31 -32.72 -23.96
CA ILE A 14 -18.27 -31.27 -23.74
C ILE A 14 -17.49 -30.95 -22.47
N ASP A 15 -17.76 -31.65 -21.37
CA ASP A 15 -17.06 -31.44 -20.10
C ASP A 15 -15.57 -31.79 -20.21
N ALA A 16 -15.22 -32.86 -20.94
CA ALA A 16 -13.83 -33.22 -21.19
C ALA A 16 -13.09 -32.14 -22.00
N ILE A 17 -13.74 -31.61 -23.05
CA ILE A 17 -13.20 -30.52 -23.86
C ILE A 17 -13.04 -29.24 -23.03
N LEU A 18 -14.07 -28.86 -22.25
CA LEU A 18 -14.03 -27.69 -21.36
C LEU A 18 -13.03 -27.85 -20.21
N GLY A 19 -12.75 -29.09 -19.80
CA GLY A 19 -11.77 -29.40 -18.75
C GLY A 19 -10.32 -29.23 -19.22
N VAL A 20 -10.01 -29.68 -20.44
CA VAL A 20 -8.65 -29.66 -21.01
C VAL A 20 -8.32 -28.35 -21.72
N ALA A 21 -9.31 -27.72 -22.35
CA ALA A 21 -9.07 -26.55 -23.19
C ALA A 21 -9.11 -25.23 -22.39
N ASP A 22 -8.36 -24.23 -22.88
CA ASP A 22 -8.31 -22.88 -22.30
C ASP A 22 -9.70 -22.22 -22.30
N LEU A 23 -10.30 -22.09 -21.11
CA LEU A 23 -11.66 -21.59 -20.88
C LEU A 23 -11.91 -20.17 -21.46
N GLU A 24 -10.86 -19.39 -21.70
CA GLU A 24 -10.95 -18.05 -22.30
C GLU A 24 -10.89 -18.05 -23.84
N LYS A 25 -10.36 -19.11 -24.47
CA LYS A 25 -10.12 -19.16 -25.93
C LYS A 25 -11.06 -20.10 -26.68
N VAL A 26 -11.83 -20.90 -25.95
CA VAL A 26 -12.76 -21.88 -26.49
C VAL A 26 -14.09 -21.21 -26.72
N SER A 27 -14.47 -21.07 -28.00
CA SER A 27 -15.79 -20.59 -28.37
C SER A 27 -16.75 -21.75 -28.56
N VAL A 28 -18.04 -21.50 -28.30
CA VAL A 28 -19.14 -22.44 -28.53
C VAL A 28 -19.09 -23.04 -29.94
N LYS A 29 -18.69 -22.24 -30.93
CA LYS A 29 -18.53 -22.65 -32.32
C LYS A 29 -17.41 -23.68 -32.53
N LYS A 30 -16.30 -23.57 -31.79
CA LYS A 30 -15.20 -24.55 -31.83
C LYS A 30 -15.63 -25.87 -31.21
N ILE A 31 -16.33 -25.83 -30.07
CA ILE A 31 -16.84 -27.04 -29.41
C ILE A 31 -17.87 -27.73 -30.31
N ARG A 32 -18.77 -26.98 -30.94
CA ARG A 32 -19.72 -27.54 -31.92
C ARG A 32 -19.03 -28.22 -33.10
N ARG A 33 -17.98 -27.60 -33.66
CA ARG A 33 -17.18 -28.20 -34.75
C ARG A 33 -16.47 -29.48 -34.29
N ALA A 34 -15.90 -29.47 -33.09
CA ALA A 34 -15.28 -30.67 -32.52
C ALA A 34 -16.30 -31.80 -32.29
N LEU A 35 -17.52 -31.48 -31.84
CA LEU A 35 -18.60 -32.47 -31.72
C LEU A 35 -19.05 -33.00 -33.09
N GLN A 36 -19.14 -32.14 -34.09
CA GLN A 36 -19.48 -32.55 -35.46
C GLN A 36 -18.42 -33.50 -36.05
N GLU A 37 -17.14 -33.26 -35.77
CA GLU A 37 -16.01 -34.08 -36.21
C GLU A 37 -15.97 -35.43 -35.47
N LEU A 38 -16.13 -35.42 -34.14
CA LEU A 38 -16.08 -36.63 -33.32
C LEU A 38 -17.24 -37.60 -33.58
N PHE A 39 -18.43 -37.07 -33.86
CA PHE A 39 -19.62 -37.90 -34.09
C PHE A 39 -19.97 -38.06 -35.57
N ALA A 40 -19.28 -37.36 -36.48
CA ALA A 40 -19.62 -37.30 -37.92
C ALA A 40 -21.10 -36.97 -38.19
N ILE A 41 -21.71 -36.12 -37.34
CA ILE A 41 -23.12 -35.72 -37.41
C ILE A 41 -23.24 -34.24 -37.76
N ASN A 42 -24.16 -33.91 -38.67
CA ASN A 42 -24.50 -32.52 -39.00
C ASN A 42 -25.34 -31.88 -37.88
N LEU A 43 -24.63 -31.30 -36.92
CA LEU A 43 -25.19 -30.70 -35.72
C LEU A 43 -25.68 -29.24 -35.91
N ASP A 44 -26.19 -28.93 -37.11
CA ASP A 44 -26.64 -27.58 -37.47
C ASP A 44 -28.13 -27.34 -37.21
N GLU A 45 -28.97 -28.39 -37.24
CA GLU A 45 -30.40 -28.30 -36.90
C GLU A 45 -30.62 -27.98 -35.42
N HIS A 46 -29.80 -28.54 -34.53
CA HIS A 46 -29.91 -28.34 -33.07
C HIS A 46 -28.88 -27.36 -32.49
N LYS A 47 -28.34 -26.47 -33.33
CA LYS A 47 -27.25 -25.56 -32.93
C LYS A 47 -27.58 -24.71 -31.69
N SER A 48 -28.82 -24.24 -31.56
CA SER A 48 -29.22 -23.39 -30.42
C SER A 48 -29.23 -24.20 -29.13
N SER A 49 -29.82 -25.40 -29.15
CA SER A 49 -29.89 -26.28 -27.98
C SER A 49 -28.51 -26.71 -27.48
N ILE A 50 -27.56 -26.96 -28.39
CA ILE A 50 -26.18 -27.29 -28.01
C ILE A 50 -25.39 -26.08 -27.56
N ASN A 51 -25.61 -24.92 -28.17
CA ASN A 51 -24.97 -23.70 -27.73
C ASN A 51 -25.38 -23.37 -26.28
N GLU A 52 -26.67 -23.52 -25.96
CA GLU A 52 -27.20 -23.36 -24.62
C GLU A 52 -26.59 -24.37 -23.64
N LEU A 53 -26.55 -25.65 -24.01
CA LEU A 53 -25.94 -26.71 -23.20
C LEU A 53 -24.45 -26.45 -22.90
N ILE A 54 -23.70 -25.98 -23.89
CA ILE A 54 -22.28 -25.64 -23.74
C ILE A 54 -22.11 -24.45 -22.80
N LEU A 55 -22.95 -23.42 -22.93
CA LEU A 55 -22.89 -22.23 -22.07
C LEU A 55 -23.27 -22.56 -20.63
N GLU A 56 -24.31 -23.37 -20.40
CA GLU A 56 -24.71 -23.82 -19.06
C GLU A 56 -23.57 -24.61 -18.38
N ARG A 57 -22.95 -25.55 -19.11
CA ARG A 57 -21.81 -26.32 -18.58
C ARG A 57 -20.57 -25.46 -18.34
N TYR A 58 -20.31 -24.49 -19.22
CA TYR A 58 -19.24 -23.52 -19.04
C TYR A 58 -19.39 -22.73 -17.74
N HIS A 59 -20.58 -22.16 -17.50
CA HIS A 59 -20.85 -21.41 -16.28
C HIS A 59 -20.76 -22.28 -15.04
N ASN A 60 -21.31 -23.51 -15.09
CA ASN A 60 -21.21 -24.43 -13.96
C ASN A 60 -19.75 -24.82 -13.65
N LEU A 61 -18.93 -25.14 -14.65
CA LEU A 61 -17.50 -25.45 -14.44
C LEU A 61 -16.71 -24.23 -13.92
N ALA A 62 -17.03 -23.03 -14.40
CA ALA A 62 -16.40 -21.80 -13.91
C ALA A 62 -16.76 -21.54 -12.44
N ASP A 63 -18.04 -21.72 -12.08
CA ASP A 63 -18.52 -21.55 -10.71
C ASP A 63 -17.97 -22.63 -9.78
N GLU A 64 -17.88 -23.89 -10.23
CA GLU A 64 -17.26 -24.98 -9.46
C GLU A 64 -15.78 -24.71 -9.18
N ARG A 65 -15.00 -24.24 -10.16
CA ARG A 65 -13.59 -23.85 -9.95
C ARG A 65 -13.47 -22.70 -8.95
N LYS A 66 -14.35 -21.71 -9.03
CA LYS A 66 -14.38 -20.58 -8.10
C LYS A 66 -14.74 -21.04 -6.68
N GLN A 67 -15.77 -21.87 -6.53
CA GLN A 67 -16.19 -22.44 -5.26
C GLN A 67 -15.12 -23.34 -4.63
N GLN A 68 -14.39 -24.12 -5.44
CA GLN A 68 -13.26 -24.93 -4.97
C GLN A 68 -12.14 -24.05 -4.40
N ASN A 69 -11.79 -22.96 -5.10
CA ASN A 69 -10.78 -22.03 -4.64
C ASN A 69 -11.21 -21.35 -3.32
N ASP A 70 -12.45 -20.84 -3.27
CA ASP A 70 -13.02 -20.20 -2.07
C ASP A 70 -13.10 -21.18 -0.88
N LYS A 71 -13.47 -22.43 -1.13
CA LYS A 71 -13.50 -23.50 -0.12
C LYS A 71 -12.09 -23.83 0.38
N SER A 72 -11.09 -23.89 -0.51
CA SER A 72 -9.70 -24.16 -0.15
C SER A 72 -9.11 -23.03 0.71
N GLU A 73 -9.40 -21.77 0.37
CA GLU A 73 -8.98 -20.59 1.14
C GLU A 73 -9.65 -20.54 2.51
N LYS A 74 -10.95 -20.87 2.57
CA LYS A 74 -11.66 -21.00 3.84
C LYS A 74 -11.06 -22.09 4.73
N GLN A 75 -10.76 -23.26 4.16
CA GLN A 75 -10.11 -24.36 4.88
C GLN A 75 -8.73 -23.96 5.42
N ARG A 76 -7.88 -23.32 4.60
CA ARG A 76 -6.58 -22.80 5.03
C ARG A 76 -6.70 -21.80 6.17
N ARG A 77 -7.68 -20.89 6.10
CA ARG A 77 -7.94 -19.90 7.15
C ARG A 77 -8.40 -20.55 8.45
N GLU A 78 -9.30 -21.51 8.38
CA GLU A 78 -9.78 -22.26 9.56
C GLU A 78 -8.65 -23.08 10.20
N GLU A 79 -7.80 -23.71 9.39
CA GLU A 79 -6.63 -24.45 9.87
C GLU A 79 -5.61 -23.53 10.55
N MET A 80 -5.33 -22.36 9.97
CA MET A 80 -4.45 -21.35 10.57
C MET A 80 -4.99 -20.88 11.93
N ILE A 81 -6.29 -20.60 12.03
CA ILE A 81 -6.94 -20.23 13.30
C ILE A 81 -6.82 -21.36 14.32
N LYS A 82 -6.98 -22.62 13.89
CA LYS A 82 -6.85 -23.78 14.76
C LYS A 82 -5.41 -23.94 15.27
N GLN A 83 -4.41 -23.74 14.41
CA GLN A 83 -3.00 -23.77 14.81
C GLN A 83 -2.65 -22.66 15.80
N ASP A 84 -3.12 -21.43 15.55
CA ASP A 84 -2.94 -20.29 16.47
C ASP A 84 -3.60 -20.55 17.83
N ALA A 85 -4.83 -21.09 17.84
CA ALA A 85 -5.52 -21.46 19.07
C ALA A 85 -4.76 -22.56 19.86
N ILE A 86 -4.19 -23.55 19.17
CA ILE A 86 -3.38 -24.60 19.81
C ILE A 86 -2.09 -24.02 20.39
N LEU A 87 -1.41 -23.15 19.63
CA LEU A 87 -0.20 -22.47 20.09
C LEU A 87 -0.49 -21.61 21.33
N ALA A 88 -1.58 -20.84 21.31
CA ALA A 88 -2.02 -20.01 22.43
C ALA A 88 -2.32 -20.85 23.68
N LEU A 89 -2.99 -22.00 23.52
CA LEU A 89 -3.22 -22.94 24.63
C LEU A 89 -1.90 -23.49 25.17
N LYS A 90 -0.97 -23.90 24.30
CA LYS A 90 0.36 -24.40 24.71
C LYS A 90 1.14 -23.32 25.46
N LEU A 91 1.17 -22.10 24.94
CA LEU A 91 1.85 -20.96 25.56
C LEU A 91 1.22 -20.61 26.91
N SER A 92 -0.11 -20.66 27.03
CA SER A 92 -0.80 -20.44 28.31
C SER A 92 -0.44 -21.52 29.34
N LYS A 93 -0.24 -22.76 28.90
CA LYS A 93 0.16 -23.87 29.76
C LYS A 93 1.60 -23.72 30.22
N GLU A 94 2.52 -23.37 29.33
CA GLU A 94 3.92 -23.07 29.66
C GLU A 94 4.05 -21.83 30.56
N MET A 95 3.28 -20.76 30.31
CA MET A 95 3.23 -19.58 31.17
C MET A 95 2.57 -19.84 32.53
N SER A 96 1.74 -20.90 32.64
CA SER A 96 1.16 -21.33 33.92
C SER A 96 2.08 -22.23 34.75
N VAL A 97 3.22 -22.66 34.20
CA VAL A 97 4.27 -23.31 34.98
C VAL A 97 4.88 -22.24 35.89
N PRO A 98 4.81 -22.40 37.22
CA PRO A 98 5.28 -21.37 38.13
C PRO A 98 6.81 -21.32 38.04
N VAL A 99 7.35 -20.20 37.58
CA VAL A 99 8.62 -19.73 38.14
C VAL A 99 8.36 -19.57 39.64
N ARG A 100 8.85 -20.55 40.41
CA ARG A 100 8.87 -20.49 41.88
C ARG A 100 9.79 -19.33 42.28
N ASN A 101 9.23 -18.13 42.31
CA ASN A 101 9.55 -17.04 43.23
C ASN A 101 8.74 -15.80 42.85
N ALA A 102 7.54 -15.70 43.41
CA ALA A 102 6.91 -14.43 43.74
C ALA A 102 5.74 -14.73 44.68
N LEU A 103 6.01 -14.62 45.98
CA LEU A 103 4.98 -14.57 46.99
C LEU A 103 4.00 -13.46 46.64
N ASN A 104 2.71 -13.77 46.80
CA ASN A 104 1.63 -12.81 46.99
C ASN A 104 1.07 -12.12 45.72
N ARG A 105 -0.05 -12.62 45.18
CA ARG A 105 -1.31 -11.83 45.06
C ARG A 105 -2.45 -12.62 44.38
N LYS A 106 -3.49 -12.84 45.20
CA LYS A 106 -4.95 -12.89 44.99
C LYS A 106 -5.51 -13.30 43.59
N LYS A 107 -6.32 -14.37 43.63
CA LYS A 107 -7.35 -14.76 42.62
C LYS A 107 -8.38 -13.62 42.45
N PRO A 108 -9.09 -13.53 41.30
CA PRO A 108 -10.43 -14.12 41.31
C PRO A 108 -10.97 -14.69 39.97
N SER A 109 -11.86 -15.67 40.17
CA SER A 109 -13.13 -16.01 39.48
C SER A 109 -13.23 -16.29 37.97
N LYS A 110 -14.00 -17.35 37.76
CA LYS A 110 -14.46 -18.05 36.56
C LYS A 110 -15.73 -17.39 35.97
N VAL A 111 -15.76 -17.28 34.62
CA VAL A 111 -16.91 -17.32 33.68
C VAL A 111 -17.94 -16.18 33.67
N THR A 112 -18.17 -15.58 32.48
CA THR A 112 -19.47 -15.56 31.75
C THR A 112 -19.36 -14.92 30.35
N LYS A 113 -20.00 -15.57 29.36
CA LYS A 113 -20.37 -14.99 28.05
C LYS A 113 -21.53 -14.01 28.22
N THR A 114 -21.51 -12.85 27.53
CA THR A 114 -22.73 -12.23 26.96
C THR A 114 -22.43 -11.12 25.94
N LYS A 115 -23.43 -10.91 25.08
CA LYS A 115 -23.52 -10.07 23.87
C LYS A 115 -23.43 -8.55 24.09
N LYS A 116 -22.88 -7.90 23.06
CA LYS A 116 -23.31 -6.68 22.31
C LYS A 116 -23.74 -5.38 23.04
N SER A 117 -23.27 -4.30 22.40
CA SER A 117 -23.73 -2.89 22.32
C SER A 117 -23.32 -1.84 23.37
N THR A 118 -22.68 -0.81 22.80
CA THR A 118 -22.83 0.65 23.00
C THR A 118 -22.28 1.33 24.25
N SER A 119 -21.36 2.26 23.93
CA SER A 119 -21.08 3.56 24.54
C SER A 119 -20.54 3.60 25.97
N SER A 120 -19.23 3.85 26.09
CA SER A 120 -18.65 4.62 27.19
C SER A 120 -17.36 5.27 26.68
N GLU A 121 -17.36 6.60 26.71
CA GLU A 121 -16.24 7.48 26.38
C GLU A 121 -15.08 7.33 27.39
N ASP A 122 -13.92 7.85 26.98
CA ASP A 122 -12.70 8.06 27.78
C ASP A 122 -11.87 6.85 28.23
N LYS A 123 -11.30 6.17 27.23
CA LYS A 123 -9.88 5.79 27.25
C LYS A 123 -9.26 6.15 25.90
N PRO A 124 -8.09 6.82 25.83
CA PRO A 124 -7.44 7.05 24.54
C PRO A 124 -7.08 5.70 23.94
N LYS A 125 -7.91 5.23 23.00
CA LYS A 125 -7.57 4.10 22.14
C LYS A 125 -6.26 4.50 21.48
N ARG A 126 -5.17 3.78 21.82
CA ARG A 126 -3.86 3.99 21.21
C ARG A 126 -4.10 3.96 19.69
N LYS A 127 -4.00 5.12 19.02
CA LYS A 127 -4.20 5.22 17.57
C LYS A 127 -3.32 4.14 16.94
N SER A 128 -3.89 3.28 16.09
CA SER A 128 -3.14 2.23 15.42
C SER A 128 -1.92 2.85 14.74
N VAL A 129 -0.79 2.15 14.70
CA VAL A 129 0.44 2.64 14.07
C VAL A 129 0.19 3.15 12.64
N PHE A 130 -0.78 2.56 11.94
CA PHE A 130 -1.21 2.93 10.60
C PHE A 130 -2.03 4.22 10.50
N GLN A 131 -2.64 4.66 11.60
CA GLN A 131 -3.44 5.89 11.71
C GLN A 131 -2.65 7.02 12.36
N ARG A 132 -1.35 6.83 12.61
CA ARG A 132 -0.46 7.91 13.02
C ARG A 132 -0.36 8.94 11.91
N GLU A 133 -0.66 10.18 12.25
CA GLU A 133 -0.44 11.34 11.41
C GLU A 133 1.07 11.53 11.20
N VAL A 134 1.43 11.92 9.99
CA VAL A 134 2.82 12.09 9.57
C VAL A 134 2.92 13.45 8.90
N GLN A 135 3.88 14.24 9.36
CA GLN A 135 4.20 15.52 8.73
C GLN A 135 4.96 15.26 7.43
N LEU A 136 4.57 15.94 6.36
CA LEU A 136 5.17 15.79 5.04
C LEU A 136 6.20 16.89 4.81
N SER A 137 7.29 16.56 4.13
CA SER A 137 8.24 17.58 3.67
C SER A 137 7.58 18.57 2.70
N ALA A 138 8.05 19.83 2.67
CA ALA A 138 7.57 20.88 1.77
C ALA A 138 7.30 20.43 0.32
N PRO A 139 8.23 19.75 -0.39
CA PRO A 139 7.99 19.33 -1.78
C PRO A 139 6.88 18.26 -1.91
N LEU A 140 6.70 17.41 -0.90
CA LEU A 140 5.65 16.39 -0.90
C LEU A 140 4.27 17.00 -0.60
N SER A 141 4.24 18.01 0.27
CA SER A 141 3.03 18.77 0.59
C SER A 141 2.52 19.58 -0.60
N GLU A 142 3.41 20.09 -1.46
CA GLU A 142 3.03 20.87 -2.65
C GLU A 142 2.35 20.01 -3.73
N ILE A 143 2.78 18.74 -3.87
CA ILE A 143 2.17 17.80 -4.83
C ILE A 143 0.81 17.31 -4.35
N ILE A 144 0.70 17.02 -3.04
CA ILE A 144 -0.50 16.40 -2.44
C ILE A 144 -1.50 17.46 -1.97
N GLY A 145 -1.06 18.69 -1.69
CA GLY A 145 -1.88 19.78 -1.15
C GLY A 145 -2.22 19.63 0.34
N VAL A 146 -1.52 18.75 1.06
CA VAL A 146 -1.78 18.45 2.48
C VAL A 146 -0.47 18.47 3.26
N THR A 147 -0.48 19.12 4.44
CA THR A 147 0.70 19.27 5.30
C THR A 147 0.93 18.07 6.22
N SER A 148 -0.15 17.44 6.70
CA SER A 148 -0.10 16.25 7.57
C SER A 148 -1.21 15.27 7.23
N ALA A 149 -0.86 13.99 7.07
CA ALA A 149 -1.81 12.92 6.77
C ALA A 149 -1.28 11.57 7.26
N PRO A 150 -2.17 10.59 7.53
CA PRO A 150 -1.72 9.25 7.85
C PRO A 150 -1.02 8.61 6.65
N ARG A 151 0.00 7.79 6.91
CA ARG A 151 0.86 7.23 5.87
C ARG A 151 0.11 6.56 4.71
N GLY A 152 -0.96 5.83 5.01
CA GLY A 152 -1.78 5.19 3.98
C GLY A 152 -2.47 6.18 3.04
N GLN A 153 -2.87 7.35 3.55
CA GLN A 153 -3.52 8.39 2.77
C GLN A 153 -2.54 9.13 1.85
N VAL A 154 -1.34 9.41 2.34
CA VAL A 154 -0.24 10.02 1.56
C VAL A 154 0.06 9.18 0.32
N VAL A 155 0.23 7.88 0.51
CA VAL A 155 0.52 6.93 -0.59
C VAL A 155 -0.64 6.89 -1.59
N LYS A 156 -1.89 6.90 -1.13
CA LYS A 156 -3.06 6.92 -2.02
C LYS A 156 -3.15 8.19 -2.86
N LEU A 157 -2.96 9.35 -2.23
CA LEU A 157 -3.03 10.64 -2.93
C LEU A 157 -1.90 10.78 -3.96
N LEU A 158 -0.70 10.31 -3.63
CA LEU A 158 0.41 10.29 -4.58
C LEU A 158 0.11 9.37 -5.78
N TRP A 159 -0.45 8.18 -5.55
CA TRP A 159 -0.87 7.31 -6.64
C TRP A 159 -1.98 7.89 -7.51
N GLN A 160 -2.90 8.65 -6.91
CA GLN A 160 -3.93 9.36 -7.64
C GLN A 160 -3.33 10.43 -8.56
N TYR A 161 -2.33 11.17 -8.09
CA TYR A 161 -1.55 12.11 -8.90
C TYR A 161 -0.85 11.42 -10.08
N ILE A 162 -0.11 10.34 -9.80
CA ILE A 162 0.65 9.57 -10.82
C ILE A 162 -0.28 9.01 -11.91
N LYS A 163 -1.45 8.49 -11.52
CA LYS A 163 -2.45 7.96 -12.46
C LYS A 163 -3.17 9.07 -13.23
N GLY A 164 -3.48 10.19 -12.57
CA GLY A 164 -4.11 11.35 -13.20
C GLY A 164 -3.24 11.95 -14.30
N ASN A 165 -1.93 12.01 -14.08
CA ASN A 165 -0.96 12.56 -15.03
C ASN A 165 -0.40 11.52 -16.02
N LYS A 166 -0.90 10.27 -15.98
CA LYS A 166 -0.45 9.15 -16.83
C LYS A 166 1.08 8.95 -16.84
N LEU A 167 1.71 9.08 -15.67
CA LEU A 167 3.17 9.01 -15.49
C LEU A 167 3.71 7.56 -15.40
N GLN A 168 2.86 6.55 -15.62
CA GLN A 168 3.27 5.14 -15.62
C GLN A 168 3.72 4.73 -17.02
N ASP A 169 4.82 3.98 -17.10
CA ASP A 169 5.26 3.37 -18.36
C ASP A 169 4.24 2.32 -18.84
N PRO A 170 3.69 2.42 -20.06
CA PRO A 170 2.72 1.45 -20.58
C PRO A 170 3.33 0.05 -20.78
N ASN A 171 4.65 -0.02 -20.97
CA ASN A 171 5.40 -1.26 -21.17
C ASN A 171 5.81 -1.93 -19.85
N SER A 172 5.91 -1.15 -18.76
CA SER A 172 6.32 -1.62 -17.45
C SER A 172 5.49 -0.86 -16.42
N GLY A 173 4.29 -1.36 -16.11
CA GLY A 173 3.36 -0.75 -15.14
C GLY A 173 3.90 -0.66 -13.69
N ARG A 174 5.19 -0.97 -13.50
CA ARG A 174 5.94 -0.84 -12.27
C ARG A 174 6.83 0.40 -12.26
N THR A 175 7.24 0.90 -13.42
CA THR A 175 8.13 2.05 -13.58
C THR A 175 7.33 3.33 -13.74
N ILE A 176 7.74 4.35 -12.99
CA ILE A 176 7.11 5.67 -12.96
C ILE A 176 8.11 6.66 -13.55
N LEU A 177 7.70 7.37 -14.60
CA LEU A 177 8.42 8.51 -15.16
C LEU A 177 8.12 9.72 -14.26
N CYS A 178 9.14 10.26 -13.62
CA CYS A 178 8.95 11.42 -12.76
C CYS A 178 8.74 12.67 -13.62
N ASP A 179 7.73 13.47 -13.29
CA ASP A 179 7.60 14.84 -13.77
C ASP A 179 8.54 15.77 -13.00
N GLU A 180 8.56 17.07 -13.32
CA GLU A 180 9.44 18.05 -12.66
C GLU A 180 9.25 18.07 -11.13
N LYS A 181 8.02 17.88 -10.65
CA LYS A 181 7.70 17.90 -9.21
C LYS A 181 8.19 16.64 -8.51
N LEU A 182 7.94 15.46 -9.09
CA LEU A 182 8.42 14.19 -8.56
C LEU A 182 9.93 14.05 -8.72
N GLU A 183 10.52 14.64 -9.75
CA GLU A 183 11.97 14.69 -9.95
C GLU A 183 12.64 15.56 -8.88
N ASN A 184 12.05 16.71 -8.52
CA ASN A 184 12.56 17.52 -7.41
C ASN A 184 12.51 16.76 -6.06
N LEU A 185 11.52 15.89 -5.89
CA LEU A 185 11.32 15.12 -4.66
C LEU A 185 12.22 13.88 -4.59
N PHE A 186 12.22 13.04 -5.62
CA PHE A 186 12.98 11.79 -5.66
C PHE A 186 14.40 11.95 -6.20
N LYS A 187 14.72 13.09 -6.82
CA LYS A 187 16.00 13.40 -7.51
C LYS A 187 16.38 12.35 -8.56
N LYS A 188 15.37 11.75 -9.18
CA LYS A 188 15.47 10.64 -10.14
C LYS A 188 14.46 10.85 -11.25
N LYS A 189 14.90 10.60 -12.49
CA LYS A 189 14.04 10.67 -13.69
C LYS A 189 13.08 9.50 -13.82
N LYS A 190 13.47 8.33 -13.31
CA LYS A 190 12.69 7.10 -13.32
C LYS A 190 12.77 6.43 -11.96
N VAL A 191 11.63 6.03 -11.44
CA VAL A 191 11.52 5.39 -10.12
C VAL A 191 10.65 4.14 -10.23
N ASP A 192 11.11 3.05 -9.62
CA ASP A 192 10.28 1.85 -9.46
C ASP A 192 9.23 2.07 -8.36
N SER A 193 8.04 1.52 -8.54
CA SER A 193 6.92 1.66 -7.58
C SER A 193 7.31 1.30 -6.14
N PHE A 194 8.21 0.34 -5.94
CA PHE A 194 8.69 -0.06 -4.62
C PHE A 194 9.78 0.88 -4.09
N ALA A 195 10.65 1.38 -4.97
CA ALA A 195 11.66 2.37 -4.61
C ALA A 195 11.02 3.69 -4.16
N MET A 196 9.93 4.11 -4.81
CA MET A 196 9.12 5.27 -4.43
C MET A 196 8.66 5.18 -2.98
N GLN A 197 8.11 4.03 -2.57
CA GLN A 197 7.63 3.82 -1.20
C GLN A 197 8.75 3.91 -0.16
N LYS A 198 9.97 3.49 -0.52
CA LYS A 198 11.16 3.61 0.34
C LYS A 198 11.63 5.05 0.46
N ASP A 199 11.68 5.77 -0.65
CA ASP A 199 12.12 7.17 -0.66
C ASP A 199 11.09 8.07 0.04
N LEU A 200 9.78 7.78 -0.06
CA LEU A 200 8.71 8.45 0.69
C LEU A 200 8.96 8.45 2.21
N VAL A 201 9.48 7.36 2.80
CA VAL A 201 9.74 7.29 4.25
C VAL A 201 10.71 8.36 4.72
N LYS A 202 11.63 8.80 3.86
CA LYS A 202 12.60 9.85 4.18
C LYS A 202 11.97 11.25 4.25
N HIS A 203 10.82 11.42 3.59
CA HIS A 203 10.06 12.67 3.52
C HIS A 203 8.87 12.69 4.50
N MET A 204 8.86 11.75 5.43
CA MET A 204 7.78 11.46 6.36
C MET A 204 8.30 11.54 7.79
N PHE A 205 7.92 12.60 8.49
CA PHE A 205 8.36 12.83 9.86
C PHE A 205 7.23 12.48 10.84
N TYR A 206 7.53 11.60 11.80
CA TYR A 206 6.64 11.30 12.91
C TYR A 206 6.93 12.27 14.06
N ASP A 207 5.90 12.72 14.79
CA ASP A 207 6.00 13.79 15.80
C ASP A 207 7.11 13.61 16.86
N LYS A 208 7.62 12.40 17.10
CA LYS A 208 8.77 12.19 17.99
C LYS A 208 10.10 12.71 17.43
N GLU A 209 10.26 12.75 16.11
CA GLU A 209 11.49 13.22 15.44
C GLU A 209 11.46 14.73 15.16
N LEU A 210 10.26 15.35 15.19
CA LEU A 210 10.08 16.80 15.12
C LEU A 210 10.42 17.51 16.43
N ALA A 211 10.34 16.85 17.59
CA ALA A 211 10.80 17.45 18.84
C ALA A 211 12.31 17.70 18.81
N GLU A 212 13.10 16.73 18.36
CA GLU A 212 14.57 16.83 18.31
C GLU A 212 15.06 17.76 17.17
N LYS A 213 14.33 17.85 16.05
CA LYS A 213 14.70 18.74 14.93
C LYS A 213 14.09 20.14 14.98
N LYS A 214 12.94 20.35 15.65
CA LYS A 214 12.46 21.71 15.94
C LYS A 214 13.37 22.40 16.95
N GLU A 215 13.87 21.69 17.97
CA GLU A 215 14.80 22.28 18.94
C GLU A 215 16.13 22.70 18.27
N ALA A 216 16.60 21.96 17.27
CA ALA A 216 17.78 22.32 16.48
C ALA A 216 17.54 23.45 15.46
N ALA A 217 16.35 23.54 14.87
CA ALA A 217 16.00 24.58 13.88
C ALA A 217 15.57 25.90 14.55
N GLU A 218 14.95 25.84 15.72
CA GLU A 218 14.55 27.01 16.52
C GLU A 218 15.77 27.68 17.19
N ALA A 219 16.78 26.91 17.61
CA ALA A 219 18.07 27.44 18.04
C ALA A 219 18.87 28.11 16.89
N ALA A 220 18.74 27.63 15.65
CA ALA A 220 19.38 28.23 14.49
C ALA A 220 18.63 29.46 13.96
N ALA A 221 17.29 29.51 14.06
CA ALA A 221 16.49 30.67 13.66
C ALA A 221 16.56 31.83 14.66
N ALA A 222 16.69 31.54 15.97
CA ALA A 222 16.90 32.58 16.99
C ALA A 222 18.29 33.25 16.88
N ALA A 223 19.28 32.56 16.30
CA ALA A 223 20.59 33.14 15.99
C ALA A 223 20.60 34.00 14.70
N TYR A 224 19.52 34.00 13.90
CA TYR A 224 19.42 34.81 12.67
C TYR A 224 18.46 36.02 12.78
N SER A 225 17.90 36.27 13.97
CA SER A 225 17.23 37.56 14.29
C SER A 225 18.14 38.55 15.02
N SER A 226 19.40 38.19 15.29
CA SER A 226 20.41 39.09 15.83
C SER A 226 21.68 38.98 14.97
N VAL A 227 22.06 40.11 14.33
CA VAL A 227 23.45 40.48 13.93
C VAL A 227 23.87 39.81 12.60
N GLU A 228 24.17 40.47 11.46
CA GLU A 228 24.73 41.80 11.13
C GLU A 228 24.54 42.20 9.63
N PRO A 229 25.04 43.38 9.19
CA PRO A 229 26.37 43.35 8.59
C PRO A 229 27.35 44.37 9.19
N SER A 230 28.47 43.86 9.71
CA SER A 230 29.65 44.62 10.10
C SER A 230 30.28 45.26 8.86
N ALA A 231 30.34 46.59 8.90
CA ALA A 231 31.36 47.37 8.21
C ALA A 231 31.90 48.39 9.22
N SER A 232 32.92 47.98 9.98
CA SER A 232 33.80 48.86 10.75
C SER A 232 35.06 49.14 9.90
N PRO A 233 35.74 50.32 10.00
CA PRO A 233 36.31 50.77 11.28
C PRO A 233 36.46 52.30 11.55
N VAL A 234 36.12 52.70 12.79
CA VAL A 234 36.94 53.52 13.76
C VAL A 234 37.17 55.03 13.43
N PRO A 235 37.51 55.95 14.39
CA PRO A 235 37.16 56.15 15.81
C PRO A 235 36.46 57.52 16.05
N SER A 236 35.80 57.70 17.20
CA SER A 236 35.52 59.05 17.73
C SER A 236 35.86 59.08 19.22
N SER A 237 37.07 59.59 19.52
CA SER A 237 37.45 60.03 20.85
C SER A 237 37.81 61.52 20.76
N ARG A 238 36.97 62.30 21.42
CA ARG A 238 37.08 63.73 21.67
C ARG A 238 38.35 64.05 22.48
N SER A 239 39.19 64.95 21.96
CA SER A 239 39.83 66.07 22.67
C SER A 239 40.44 67.06 21.66
N PRO A 240 40.36 68.37 21.90
CA PRO A 240 41.09 69.39 21.15
C PRO A 240 42.47 69.63 21.80
N GLU A 241 43.50 69.91 21.00
CA GLU A 241 44.61 70.88 21.26
C GLU A 241 45.83 70.61 20.34
N GLU A 242 46.14 71.65 19.56
CA GLU A 242 47.46 72.21 19.19
C GLU A 242 48.52 71.46 18.32
N ASP A 243 49.06 72.28 17.41
CA ASP A 243 50.42 72.34 16.84
C ASP A 243 50.86 71.52 15.60
N GLN A 244 50.90 72.27 14.48
CA GLN A 244 52.08 72.60 13.65
C GLN A 244 52.71 71.57 12.66
N PHE A 245 52.72 72.02 11.39
CA PHE A 245 53.90 72.21 10.52
C PHE A 245 54.28 71.12 9.49
N SER A 246 54.15 71.50 8.20
CA SER A 246 55.02 71.18 7.02
C SER A 246 55.11 69.71 6.57
N GLU A 247 55.44 69.31 5.34
CA GLU A 247 55.62 69.86 3.99
C GLU A 247 56.16 68.69 3.13
N SER A 248 56.02 68.80 1.80
CA SER A 248 56.83 68.12 0.77
C SER A 248 56.58 66.62 0.48
N SER A 249 56.21 66.26 -0.77
CA SER A 249 57.12 65.96 -1.93
C SER A 249 57.60 64.50 -1.87
N GLU A 250 57.83 63.70 -2.91
CA GLU A 250 57.74 63.69 -4.37
C GLU A 250 58.27 62.28 -4.78
N GLU A 251 57.87 61.75 -5.95
CA GLU A 251 58.60 60.76 -6.80
C GLU A 251 58.92 59.35 -6.22
N ASP A 252 58.93 58.26 -6.98
CA ASP A 252 59.42 57.94 -8.34
C ASP A 252 58.52 56.92 -9.05
#